data_AF-A0A9D2AHP5-F1
#
_entry.id   AF-A0A9D2AHP5-F1
#
_cell.length_a   1.000
_cell.length_b   1.000
_cell.length_c   1.000
_cell.angle_alpha   90.00
_cell.angle_beta   90.00
_cell.angle_gamma   90.00
#
_symmetry.space_group_name_H-M   'P 1'
#
loop_
_entity.id
_entity.type
_entity.pdbx_description
1 polymer ?
#
loop_
_entity_poly.entity_id
_entity_poly.type
_entity_poly.pdbx_seq_one_letter_code
_entity_poly.pdbx_strand_id
1 'polypeptide(L)'
;MSDAAGEDCMRLVTWNCAGKFREKFELVSRLEADLYVIQECEDPQVCRHEAYREFASHGLWTGEKPYKGLGVFARNGTSLSRLDWEPYCLRHFLPVRVNDSWNLLAVWAAKPHIEEYYVYHCIHRDKMDERTVVIGDLNSNQRWDTKHNARSHSAVVRMMAEAGLVSAWHAAHGEEQGRESVPTFYLYRRADRPYHIDYAFVAPQRLLSCEIVQDECFACSDHRPLVVDIAL
;
A
#
# COMPACT_ATOMS: atom_id res chain seq x y z
N MET A 1 -9.11 -36.01 -13.84
CA MET A 1 -9.74 -35.81 -12.51
C MET A 1 -8.62 -35.37 -11.59
N SER A 2 -8.47 -34.12 -11.18
CA SER A 2 -9.41 -33.00 -11.09
C SER A 2 -8.67 -31.71 -11.45
N ASP A 3 -9.18 -30.98 -12.45
CA ASP A 3 -8.92 -29.54 -12.53
C ASP A 3 -9.66 -28.90 -11.37
N ALA A 4 -8.94 -28.63 -10.28
CA ALA A 4 -9.36 -27.57 -9.39
C ALA A 4 -9.06 -26.29 -10.15
N ALA A 5 -10.09 -25.68 -10.74
CA ALA A 5 -10.03 -24.26 -11.08
C ALA A 5 -9.79 -23.53 -9.75
N GLY A 6 -8.51 -23.31 -9.42
CA GLY A 6 -8.14 -22.42 -8.32
C GLY A 6 -8.73 -21.06 -8.64
N GLU A 7 -9.35 -20.42 -7.65
CA GLU A 7 -9.78 -19.04 -7.79
C GLU A 7 -8.59 -18.21 -8.30
N ASP A 8 -8.80 -17.42 -9.35
CA ASP A 8 -7.79 -16.49 -9.83
C ASP A 8 -7.47 -15.51 -8.69
N CYS A 9 -6.26 -15.66 -8.14
CA CYS A 9 -5.77 -14.93 -6.98
C CYS A 9 -4.64 -14.00 -7.41
N MET A 10 -4.56 -12.83 -6.77
CA MET A 10 -3.45 -11.91 -6.95
C MET A 10 -2.82 -11.56 -5.61
N ARG A 11 -1.49 -11.63 -5.55
CA ARG A 11 -0.69 -11.24 -4.40
C ARG A 11 -0.20 -9.80 -4.52
N LEU A 12 -0.53 -8.99 -3.52
CA LEU A 12 -0.10 -7.61 -3.38
C LEU A 12 0.87 -7.50 -2.21
N VAL A 13 1.95 -6.76 -2.40
CA VAL A 13 2.89 -6.40 -1.34
C VAL A 13 2.98 -4.90 -1.25
N THR A 14 2.84 -4.35 -0.04
CA THR A 14 3.26 -2.97 0.24
C THR A 14 4.41 -2.91 1.23
N TRP A 15 5.35 -2.02 0.96
CA TRP A 15 6.47 -1.80 1.87
C TRP A 15 7.06 -0.40 1.70
N ASN A 16 7.05 0.39 2.77
CA ASN A 16 7.84 1.61 2.82
C ASN A 16 9.31 1.22 2.96
N CYS A 17 10.09 1.43 1.92
CA CYS A 17 11.45 0.91 1.86
C CYS A 17 12.44 1.78 2.64
N ALA A 18 12.04 2.95 3.17
CA ALA A 18 12.91 3.93 3.83
C ALA A 18 14.11 4.35 2.95
N GLY A 19 13.85 4.60 1.66
CA GLY A 19 14.85 4.96 0.66
C GLY A 19 15.81 3.84 0.26
N LYS A 20 16.65 4.12 -0.75
CA LYS A 20 17.63 3.18 -1.32
C LYS A 20 17.00 1.87 -1.79
N PHE A 21 15.84 1.93 -2.42
CA PHE A 21 15.11 0.74 -2.87
C PHE A 21 15.91 -0.07 -3.89
N ARG A 22 16.77 0.59 -4.69
CA ARG A 22 17.70 -0.10 -5.60
C ARG A 22 18.61 -1.13 -4.92
N GLU A 23 18.83 -1.02 -3.61
CA GLU A 23 19.63 -1.95 -2.79
C GLU A 23 18.75 -3.03 -2.11
N LYS A 24 17.43 -2.96 -2.28
CA LYS A 24 16.42 -3.73 -1.51
C LYS A 24 15.37 -4.44 -2.38
N PHE A 25 15.27 -4.14 -3.67
CA PHE A 25 14.24 -4.70 -4.54
C PHE A 25 14.33 -6.24 -4.65
N GLU A 26 15.54 -6.81 -4.67
CA GLU A 26 15.71 -8.27 -4.67
C GLU A 26 15.15 -8.92 -3.41
N LEU A 27 15.22 -8.22 -2.26
CA LEU A 27 14.69 -8.72 -1.02
C LEU A 27 13.16 -8.81 -1.06
N VAL A 28 12.48 -7.73 -1.46
CA VAL A 28 11.02 -7.74 -1.55
C VAL A 28 10.54 -8.70 -2.65
N SER A 29 11.34 -8.91 -3.71
CA SER A 29 11.01 -9.86 -4.79
C SER A 29 10.85 -11.31 -4.30
N ARG A 30 11.46 -11.67 -3.16
CA ARG A 30 11.32 -13.01 -2.55
C ARG A 30 9.91 -13.31 -2.05
N LEU A 31 9.07 -12.28 -1.94
CA LEU A 31 7.66 -12.43 -1.58
C LEU A 31 6.78 -12.83 -2.77
N GLU A 32 7.35 -12.88 -3.99
CA GLU A 32 6.72 -13.42 -5.20
C GLU A 32 5.34 -12.82 -5.48
N ALA A 33 5.21 -11.51 -5.27
CA ALA A 33 3.97 -10.77 -5.52
C ALA A 33 3.78 -10.43 -6.99
N ASP A 34 2.51 -10.30 -7.38
CA ASP A 34 2.08 -9.80 -8.69
C ASP A 34 2.16 -8.28 -8.76
N LEU A 35 1.94 -7.61 -7.63
CA LEU A 35 2.00 -6.16 -7.50
C LEU A 35 2.80 -5.74 -6.26
N TYR A 36 3.78 -4.87 -6.47
CA TYR A 36 4.57 -4.25 -5.42
C TYR A 36 4.24 -2.75 -5.32
N VAL A 37 3.74 -2.31 -4.18
CA VAL A 37 3.47 -0.91 -3.86
C VAL A 37 4.54 -0.42 -2.88
N ILE A 38 5.48 0.37 -3.37
CA ILE A 38 6.69 0.71 -2.61
C ILE A 38 6.70 2.21 -2.33
N GLN A 39 6.62 2.57 -1.04
CA GLN A 39 6.77 3.94 -0.58
C GLN A 39 8.26 4.27 -0.36
N GLU A 40 8.59 5.55 -0.45
CA GLU A 40 9.94 6.10 -0.32
C GLU A 40 11.00 5.59 -1.31
N CYS A 41 10.60 4.98 -2.43
CA CYS A 41 11.55 4.49 -3.44
C CYS A 41 12.03 5.59 -4.39
N GLU A 42 13.25 5.44 -4.92
CA GLU A 42 13.75 6.30 -5.99
C GLU A 42 12.98 6.09 -7.30
N ASP A 43 12.93 7.13 -8.12
CA ASP A 43 12.41 7.05 -9.48
C ASP A 43 13.30 6.12 -10.33
N PRO A 44 12.75 4.99 -10.83
CA PRO A 44 13.51 4.05 -11.65
C PRO A 44 13.99 4.67 -12.97
N GLN A 45 13.30 5.66 -13.55
CA GLN A 45 13.65 6.23 -14.85
C GLN A 45 14.98 7.00 -14.82
N VAL A 46 15.33 7.58 -13.68
CA VAL A 46 16.55 8.36 -13.48
C VAL A 46 17.61 7.63 -12.65
N CYS A 47 17.28 6.47 -12.09
CA CYS A 47 18.23 5.63 -11.38
C CYS A 47 19.20 4.96 -12.36
N ARG A 48 20.50 4.90 -12.01
CA ARG A 48 21.53 4.25 -12.85
C ARG A 48 21.66 2.75 -12.62
N HIS A 49 20.91 2.17 -11.68
CA HIS A 49 21.02 0.77 -11.31
C HIS A 49 20.22 -0.12 -12.26
N GLU A 50 20.90 -0.81 -13.19
CA GLU A 50 20.26 -1.56 -14.28
C GLU A 50 19.26 -2.61 -13.80
N ALA A 51 19.63 -3.45 -12.82
CA ALA A 51 18.73 -4.48 -12.31
C ALA A 51 17.48 -3.89 -11.62
N TYR A 52 17.58 -2.69 -11.05
CA TYR A 52 16.40 -2.01 -10.47
C TYR A 52 15.50 -1.46 -11.57
N ARG A 53 16.08 -0.90 -12.64
CA ARG A 53 15.31 -0.46 -13.82
C ARG A 53 14.58 -1.62 -14.47
N GLU A 54 15.24 -2.78 -14.57
CA GLU A 54 14.63 -4.00 -15.08
C GLU A 54 13.49 -4.47 -14.18
N PHE A 55 13.70 -4.50 -12.86
CA PHE A 55 12.64 -4.75 -11.89
C PHE A 55 11.48 -3.74 -12.07
N ALA A 56 11.75 -2.48 -12.30
CA ALA A 56 10.72 -1.45 -12.39
C ALA A 56 10.17 -1.23 -13.82
N SER A 57 10.57 -2.05 -14.80
CA SER A 57 10.26 -1.85 -16.23
C SER A 57 8.76 -1.81 -16.52
N HIS A 58 7.98 -2.60 -15.77
CA HIS A 58 6.53 -2.63 -15.80
C HIS A 58 5.96 -1.96 -14.55
N GLY A 59 6.17 -0.66 -14.42
CA GLY A 59 5.73 0.08 -13.25
C GLY A 59 5.35 1.53 -13.52
N LEU A 60 4.63 2.10 -12.56
CA LEU A 60 4.28 3.51 -12.50
C LEU A 60 4.92 4.11 -11.25
N TRP A 61 5.35 5.36 -11.34
CA TRP A 61 5.98 6.06 -10.23
C TRP A 61 5.49 7.50 -10.13
N THR A 62 5.43 8.04 -8.92
CA THR A 62 5.17 9.46 -8.66
C THR A 62 5.96 9.96 -7.46
N GLY A 63 6.49 11.18 -7.54
CA GLY A 63 7.20 11.81 -6.43
C GLY A 63 7.75 13.17 -6.82
N GLU A 64 7.95 14.03 -5.83
CA GLU A 64 8.52 15.37 -6.03
C GLU A 64 10.04 15.32 -6.21
N LYS A 65 10.69 14.27 -5.67
CA LYS A 65 12.14 14.12 -5.66
C LYS A 65 12.52 12.81 -6.32
N PRO A 66 13.54 12.79 -7.20
CA PRO A 66 13.93 11.59 -7.94
C PRO A 66 14.44 10.46 -7.04
N TYR A 67 14.81 10.75 -5.80
CA TYR A 67 15.31 9.76 -4.84
C TYR A 67 14.26 9.33 -3.80
N LYS A 68 13.02 9.84 -3.88
CA LYS A 68 11.99 9.55 -2.88
C LYS A 68 10.58 9.80 -3.43
N GLY A 69 9.84 8.73 -3.67
CA GLY A 69 8.46 8.76 -4.14
C GLY A 69 7.71 7.47 -3.85
N LEU A 70 6.68 7.21 -4.66
CA LEU A 70 5.77 6.09 -4.56
C LEU A 70 5.74 5.34 -5.89
N GLY A 71 6.06 4.05 -5.86
CA GLY A 71 6.05 3.17 -7.03
C GLY A 71 5.00 2.07 -6.93
N VAL A 72 4.43 1.69 -8.07
CA VAL A 72 3.63 0.47 -8.26
C VAL A 72 4.30 -0.34 -9.38
N PHE A 73 4.79 -1.54 -9.06
CA PHE A 73 5.53 -2.39 -9.99
C PHE A 73 4.82 -3.73 -10.18
N ALA A 74 4.57 -4.10 -11.43
CA ALA A 74 3.81 -5.28 -11.81
C ALA A 74 4.67 -6.46 -12.25
N ARG A 75 4.17 -7.67 -12.01
CA ARG A 75 4.76 -8.96 -12.40
C ARG A 75 3.72 -9.90 -13.01
N ASN A 76 4.19 -11.05 -13.49
CA ASN A 76 3.36 -12.19 -13.86
C ASN A 76 2.26 -11.85 -14.89
N GLY A 77 2.59 -10.97 -15.85
CA GLY A 77 1.65 -10.54 -16.90
C GLY A 77 0.62 -9.49 -16.45
N THR A 78 0.72 -8.97 -15.23
CA THR A 78 -0.15 -7.91 -14.73
C THR A 78 0.08 -6.60 -15.51
N SER A 79 -1.00 -6.00 -16.02
CA SER A 79 -0.96 -4.73 -16.74
C SER A 79 -1.37 -3.56 -15.83
N LEU A 80 -0.72 -2.41 -16.03
CA LEU A 80 -0.95 -1.19 -15.28
C LEU A 80 -1.23 -0.03 -16.22
N SER A 81 -2.27 0.75 -15.94
CA SER A 81 -2.48 2.06 -16.56
C SER A 81 -2.81 3.11 -15.51
N ARG A 82 -2.20 4.30 -15.61
CA ARG A 82 -2.47 5.38 -14.65
C ARG A 82 -3.88 5.90 -14.85
N LEU A 83 -4.64 6.04 -13.78
CA LEU A 83 -5.96 6.68 -13.81
C LEU A 83 -5.81 8.20 -13.70
N ASP A 84 -6.70 8.92 -14.39
CA ASP A 84 -6.75 10.38 -14.37
C ASP A 84 -7.56 10.88 -13.18
N TRP A 85 -7.01 10.72 -11.97
CA TRP A 85 -7.54 11.38 -10.79
C TRP A 85 -6.67 12.59 -10.50
N GLU A 86 -7.26 13.76 -10.76
CA GLU A 86 -6.60 15.05 -10.58
C GLU A 86 -6.00 15.16 -9.17
N PRO A 87 -4.69 15.38 -9.02
CA PRO A 87 -4.05 15.33 -7.71
C PRO A 87 -4.37 16.54 -6.82
N TYR A 88 -4.83 17.66 -7.37
CA TYR A 88 -5.12 18.91 -6.63
C TYR A 88 -4.00 19.33 -5.65
N CYS A 89 -2.74 19.19 -6.08
CA CYS A 89 -1.53 19.44 -5.27
C CYS A 89 -1.37 18.52 -4.03
N LEU A 90 -2.26 17.53 -3.85
CA LEU A 90 -2.13 16.49 -2.85
C LEU A 90 -1.13 15.45 -3.36
N ARG A 91 -0.20 15.08 -2.50
CA ARG A 91 1.00 14.35 -2.92
C ARG A 91 0.92 12.88 -2.58
N HIS A 92 1.66 12.10 -3.36
CA HIS A 92 1.91 10.68 -3.08
C HIS A 92 0.67 9.79 -3.06
N PHE A 93 -0.26 10.07 -3.97
CA PHE A 93 -1.35 9.19 -4.34
C PHE A 93 -1.16 8.76 -5.79
N LEU A 94 -1.23 7.46 -6.05
CA LEU A 94 -1.06 6.90 -7.39
C LEU A 94 -2.23 5.97 -7.70
N PRO A 95 -3.29 6.48 -8.35
CA PRO A 95 -4.41 5.69 -8.79
C PRO A 95 -4.06 4.97 -10.11
N VAL A 96 -4.30 3.67 -10.14
CA VAL A 96 -3.86 2.77 -11.20
C VAL A 96 -5.01 1.82 -11.53
N ARG A 97 -5.27 1.61 -12.82
CA ARG A 97 -6.10 0.52 -13.31
C ARG A 97 -5.20 -0.71 -13.47
N VAL A 98 -5.63 -1.83 -12.89
CA VAL A 98 -4.95 -3.12 -12.96
C VAL A 98 -5.74 -4.07 -13.85
N ASN A 99 -5.08 -4.70 -14.82
CA ASN A 99 -5.67 -5.71 -15.73
C ASN A 99 -6.96 -5.24 -16.42
N ASP A 100 -7.11 -3.93 -16.62
CA ASP A 100 -8.32 -3.28 -17.13
C ASP A 100 -9.62 -3.59 -16.36
N SER A 101 -9.55 -4.24 -15.20
CA SER A 101 -10.70 -4.78 -14.46
C SER A 101 -10.98 -4.09 -13.12
N TRP A 102 -9.95 -3.71 -12.36
CA TRP A 102 -10.12 -3.15 -11.01
C TRP A 102 -9.10 -2.03 -10.72
N ASN A 103 -9.35 -1.22 -9.69
CA ASN A 103 -8.54 -0.03 -9.41
C ASN A 103 -7.66 -0.24 -8.17
N LEU A 104 -6.40 0.16 -8.25
CA LEU A 104 -5.48 0.26 -7.13
C LEU A 104 -5.24 1.73 -6.82
N LEU A 105 -5.43 2.16 -5.57
CA LEU A 105 -4.95 3.43 -5.07
C LEU A 105 -3.75 3.16 -4.16
N ALA A 106 -2.55 3.37 -4.70
CA ALA A 106 -1.34 3.34 -3.89
C ALA A 106 -1.21 4.65 -3.09
N VAL A 107 -0.87 4.53 -1.81
CA VAL A 107 -0.82 5.65 -0.86
C VAL A 107 0.51 5.74 -0.15
N TRP A 108 1.01 6.97 0.01
CA TRP A 108 2.00 7.30 1.02
C TRP A 108 1.61 8.63 1.68
N ALA A 109 0.91 8.57 2.80
CA ALA A 109 0.45 9.73 3.55
C ALA A 109 1.59 10.35 4.37
N ALA A 110 2.59 10.89 3.66
CA ALA A 110 3.61 11.76 4.25
C ALA A 110 2.96 13.02 4.84
N LYS A 111 3.74 13.91 5.48
CA LYS A 111 3.21 15.16 6.05
C LYS A 111 2.34 15.94 5.04
N PRO A 112 1.09 16.32 5.39
CA PRO A 112 0.53 16.42 6.74
C PRO A 112 -0.11 15.16 7.34
N HIS A 113 0.18 13.95 6.82
CA HIS A 113 -0.31 12.64 7.27
C HIS A 113 -1.72 12.33 6.77
N ILE A 114 -2.53 11.65 7.60
CA ILE A 114 -3.85 11.15 7.23
C ILE A 114 -4.81 12.25 6.80
N GLU A 115 -4.59 13.50 7.23
CA GLU A 115 -5.39 14.65 6.81
C GLU A 115 -5.30 14.90 5.30
N GLU A 116 -4.15 14.64 4.66
CA GLU A 116 -4.01 14.78 3.21
C GLU A 116 -4.80 13.69 2.49
N TYR A 117 -4.69 12.44 2.96
CA TYR A 117 -5.47 11.32 2.42
C TYR A 117 -6.98 11.54 2.60
N TYR A 118 -7.41 12.05 3.76
CA TYR A 118 -8.81 12.39 4.02
C TYR A 118 -9.34 13.34 2.94
N VAL A 119 -8.60 14.42 2.64
CA VAL A 119 -9.00 15.39 1.61
C VAL A 119 -9.01 14.74 0.23
N TYR A 120 -7.98 13.95 -0.11
CA TYR A 120 -7.91 13.24 -1.38
C TYR A 120 -9.11 12.33 -1.60
N HIS A 121 -9.46 11.52 -0.60
CA HIS A 121 -10.63 10.65 -0.66
C HIS A 121 -11.93 11.45 -0.76
N CYS A 122 -12.08 12.56 -0.04
CA CYS A 122 -13.26 13.42 -0.16
C CYS A 122 -13.46 13.95 -1.60
N ILE A 123 -12.38 14.33 -2.27
CA ILE A 123 -12.43 14.86 -3.65
C ILE A 123 -12.80 13.76 -4.66
N HIS A 124 -12.33 12.53 -4.44
CA HIS A 124 -12.50 11.41 -5.38
C HIS A 124 -13.48 10.34 -4.89
N ARG A 125 -14.37 10.68 -3.96
CA ARG A 125 -15.29 9.73 -3.33
C ARG A 125 -16.13 8.96 -4.35
N ASP A 126 -16.53 9.61 -5.44
CA ASP A 126 -17.30 9.04 -6.55
C ASP A 126 -16.50 8.02 -7.38
N LYS A 127 -15.18 8.01 -7.27
CA LYS A 127 -14.27 7.07 -7.96
C LYS A 127 -13.90 5.86 -7.10
N MET A 128 -14.32 5.84 -5.83
CA MET A 128 -14.03 4.80 -4.85
C MET A 128 -15.23 3.84 -4.72
N ASP A 129 -15.03 2.56 -4.97
CA ASP A 129 -16.02 1.51 -4.83
C ASP A 129 -15.37 0.16 -4.48
N GLU A 130 -16.16 -0.92 -4.43
CA GLU A 130 -15.73 -2.28 -4.10
C GLU A 130 -14.69 -2.88 -5.10
N ARG A 131 -14.53 -2.29 -6.29
CA ARG A 131 -13.46 -2.67 -7.23
C ARG A 131 -12.14 -1.99 -6.89
N THR A 132 -12.12 -1.05 -5.96
CA THR A 132 -10.90 -0.37 -5.55
C THR A 132 -10.20 -1.11 -4.41
N VAL A 133 -8.87 -1.24 -4.51
CA VAL A 133 -7.99 -1.60 -3.40
C VAL A 133 -7.16 -0.37 -3.05
N VAL A 134 -7.16 0.03 -1.78
CA VAL A 134 -6.26 1.09 -1.30
C VAL A 134 -5.15 0.43 -0.50
N ILE A 135 -3.89 0.74 -0.79
CA ILE A 135 -2.78 0.08 -0.10
C ILE A 135 -1.57 1.01 0.06
N GLY A 136 -0.97 1.00 1.24
CA GLY A 136 0.27 1.72 1.51
C GLY A 136 0.42 2.23 2.94
N ASP A 137 1.38 3.14 3.11
CA ASP A 137 1.69 3.79 4.38
C ASP A 137 0.72 4.95 4.63
N LEU A 138 -0.22 4.77 5.56
CA LEU A 138 -1.15 5.82 5.98
C LEU A 138 -0.58 6.75 7.05
N ASN A 139 0.59 6.42 7.59
CA ASN A 139 1.30 7.19 8.61
C ASN A 139 0.40 7.62 9.78
N SER A 140 -0.55 6.75 10.13
CA SER A 140 -1.63 7.05 11.06
C SER A 140 -2.25 5.77 11.59
N ASN A 141 -2.95 5.89 12.71
CA ASN A 141 -3.59 4.80 13.44
C ASN A 141 -4.65 5.42 14.37
N GLN A 142 -5.73 4.70 14.66
CA GLN A 142 -6.82 5.21 15.50
C GLN A 142 -6.34 5.74 16.87
N ARG A 143 -5.26 5.19 17.44
CA ARG A 143 -4.70 5.64 18.72
C ARG A 143 -4.30 7.12 18.73
N TRP A 144 -4.15 7.76 17.56
CA TRP A 144 -3.78 9.16 17.39
C TRP A 144 -4.91 10.06 16.91
N ASP A 145 -6.15 9.58 16.87
CA ASP A 145 -7.30 10.37 16.41
C ASP A 145 -7.41 11.75 17.07
N THR A 146 -7.09 11.84 18.36
CA THR A 146 -7.10 13.10 19.13
C THR A 146 -6.11 14.14 18.62
N LYS A 147 -5.10 13.75 17.83
CA LYS A 147 -4.13 14.65 17.18
C LYS A 147 -4.62 15.21 15.84
N HIS A 148 -5.61 14.58 15.22
CA HIS A 148 -6.05 14.86 13.85
C HIS A 148 -7.46 15.48 13.75
N ASN A 149 -8.12 15.72 14.90
CA ASN A 149 -9.47 16.28 14.99
C ASN A 149 -10.48 15.51 14.10
N ALA A 150 -11.26 16.22 13.27
CA ALA A 150 -12.28 15.60 12.40
C ALA A 150 -11.70 14.81 11.21
N ARG A 151 -10.43 15.04 10.85
CA ARG A 151 -9.76 14.40 9.70
C ARG A 151 -8.85 13.27 10.18
N SER A 152 -9.41 12.39 10.99
CA SER A 152 -8.67 11.34 11.71
C SER A 152 -8.57 10.03 10.94
N HIS A 153 -7.80 9.09 11.49
CA HIS A 153 -7.73 7.72 10.98
C HIS A 153 -9.11 7.06 10.98
N SER A 154 -9.85 7.13 12.08
CA SER A 154 -11.21 6.57 12.13
C SER A 154 -12.17 7.22 11.15
N ALA A 155 -11.97 8.49 10.81
CA ALA A 155 -12.78 9.15 9.79
C ALA A 155 -12.51 8.55 8.40
N VAL A 156 -11.24 8.31 8.08
CA VAL A 156 -10.84 7.60 6.87
C VAL A 156 -11.38 6.17 6.84
N VAL A 157 -11.28 5.42 7.94
CA VAL A 157 -11.85 4.06 8.01
C VAL A 157 -13.36 4.05 7.71
N ARG A 158 -14.12 5.03 8.23
CA ARG A 158 -15.54 5.17 7.90
C ARG A 158 -15.78 5.49 6.42
N MET A 159 -14.96 6.36 5.82
CA MET A 159 -15.05 6.68 4.40
C MET A 159 -14.73 5.48 3.50
N MET A 160 -13.78 4.63 3.91
CA MET A 160 -13.52 3.35 3.24
C MET A 160 -14.73 2.42 3.33
N ALA A 161 -15.34 2.31 4.51
CA ALA A 161 -16.55 1.50 4.70
C ALA A 161 -17.74 2.00 3.86
N GLU A 162 -17.90 3.33 3.73
CA GLU A 162 -18.89 3.94 2.82
C GLU A 162 -18.65 3.55 1.34
N ALA A 163 -17.40 3.28 0.95
CA ALA A 163 -17.03 2.79 -0.38
C ALA A 163 -17.10 1.25 -0.51
N GLY A 164 -17.58 0.54 0.52
CA GLY A 164 -17.64 -0.93 0.53
C GLY A 164 -16.31 -1.62 0.84
N LEU A 165 -15.33 -0.87 1.38
CA LEU A 165 -13.99 -1.36 1.67
C LEU A 165 -13.76 -1.52 3.19
N VAL A 166 -13.02 -2.55 3.57
CA VAL A 166 -12.60 -2.81 4.95
C VAL A 166 -11.09 -2.95 5.04
N SER A 167 -10.52 -2.65 6.21
CA SER A 167 -9.10 -2.92 6.45
C SER A 167 -8.85 -4.43 6.39
N ALA A 168 -7.95 -4.86 5.51
CA ALA A 168 -7.60 -6.26 5.28
C ALA A 168 -7.11 -6.94 6.56
N TRP A 169 -6.27 -6.27 7.34
CA TRP A 169 -5.76 -6.78 8.62
C TRP A 169 -6.91 -7.08 9.59
N HIS A 170 -7.79 -6.10 9.81
CA HIS A 170 -8.87 -6.21 10.79
C HIS A 170 -9.92 -7.26 10.36
N ALA A 171 -10.20 -7.35 9.06
CA ALA A 171 -11.10 -8.36 8.53
C ALA A 171 -10.52 -9.79 8.64
N ALA A 172 -9.22 -9.97 8.41
CA ALA A 172 -8.56 -11.28 8.48
C ALA A 172 -8.31 -11.76 9.92
N HIS A 173 -8.00 -10.85 10.85
CA HIS A 173 -7.56 -11.20 12.21
C HIS A 173 -8.60 -10.94 13.30
N GLY A 174 -9.71 -10.27 12.98
CA GLY A 174 -10.78 -9.96 13.94
C GLY A 174 -10.37 -8.98 15.04
N GLU A 175 -9.29 -8.24 14.85
CA GLU A 175 -8.80 -7.23 15.79
C GLU A 175 -9.59 -5.92 15.67
N GLU A 176 -9.56 -5.12 16.74
CA GLU A 176 -10.13 -3.77 16.74
C GLU A 176 -9.13 -2.75 16.20
N GLN A 177 -9.65 -1.72 15.52
CA GLN A 177 -8.86 -0.57 15.06
C GLN A 177 -8.08 0.05 16.22
N GLY A 178 -6.80 0.35 15.99
CA GLY A 178 -5.90 0.90 17.02
C GLY A 178 -5.47 -0.09 18.12
N ARG A 179 -5.86 -1.36 18.02
CA ARG A 179 -5.45 -2.47 18.90
C ARG A 179 -4.63 -3.53 18.17
N GLU A 180 -4.04 -3.16 17.04
CA GLU A 180 -3.29 -4.09 16.19
C GLU A 180 -2.12 -4.71 16.96
N SER A 181 -2.08 -6.04 17.03
CA SER A 181 -1.09 -6.76 17.83
C SER A 181 0.27 -6.85 17.12
N VAL A 182 0.26 -6.81 15.78
CA VAL A 182 1.46 -6.94 14.95
C VAL A 182 1.79 -5.58 14.31
N PRO A 183 2.99 -5.02 14.56
CA PRO A 183 3.39 -3.74 14.01
C PRO A 183 3.91 -3.85 12.58
N THR A 184 3.67 -2.81 11.79
CA THR A 184 4.26 -2.60 10.47
C THR A 184 5.42 -1.62 10.49
N PHE A 185 5.64 -0.90 11.59
CA PHE A 185 6.64 0.16 11.71
C PHE A 185 7.29 0.18 13.09
N TYR A 186 8.60 0.42 13.14
CA TYR A 186 9.38 0.56 14.36
C TYR A 186 10.10 1.91 14.38
N LEU A 187 9.60 2.86 15.16
CA LEU A 187 10.12 4.23 15.15
C LEU A 187 11.60 4.25 15.55
N TYR A 188 12.45 4.79 14.67
CA TYR A 188 13.92 4.77 14.79
C TYR A 188 14.52 3.36 14.82
N ARG A 189 13.84 2.38 14.21
CA ARG A 189 14.20 0.95 14.21
C ARG A 189 14.28 0.36 15.62
N ARG A 190 13.50 0.88 16.57
CA ARG A 190 13.49 0.38 17.94
C ARG A 190 12.30 -0.54 18.20
N ALA A 191 12.57 -1.74 18.68
CA ALA A 191 11.57 -2.74 19.00
C ALA A 191 10.59 -2.29 20.11
N ASP A 192 11.01 -1.38 21.00
CA ASP A 192 10.18 -0.80 22.07
C ASP A 192 9.28 0.34 21.59
N ARG A 193 9.31 0.69 20.30
CA ARG A 193 8.45 1.71 19.69
C ARG A 193 7.70 1.20 18.45
N PRO A 194 6.87 0.14 18.61
CA PRO A 194 6.14 -0.48 17.52
C PRO A 194 4.82 0.26 17.20
N TYR A 195 4.52 0.36 15.90
CA TYR A 195 3.28 0.92 15.38
C TYR A 195 2.76 0.13 14.18
N HIS A 196 1.46 0.22 13.95
CA HIS A 196 0.79 -0.32 12.76
C HIS A 196 0.26 0.88 11.98
N ILE A 197 0.88 1.17 10.84
CA ILE A 197 0.62 2.37 10.03
C ILE A 197 0.55 2.08 8.52
N ASP A 198 0.91 0.87 8.10
CA ASP A 198 0.82 0.40 6.73
C ASP A 198 -0.42 -0.47 6.60
N TYR A 199 -1.32 -0.13 5.68
CA TYR A 199 -2.64 -0.74 5.58
C TYR A 199 -2.96 -1.15 4.14
N ALA A 200 -3.86 -2.13 4.02
CA ALA A 200 -4.63 -2.38 2.81
C ALA A 200 -6.13 -2.30 3.13
N PHE A 201 -6.91 -1.73 2.23
CA PHE A 201 -8.37 -1.70 2.26
C PHE A 201 -8.90 -2.34 0.99
N VAL A 202 -9.78 -3.32 1.15
CA VAL A 202 -10.30 -4.17 0.07
C VAL A 202 -11.78 -4.43 0.31
N ALA A 203 -12.52 -4.81 -0.75
CA ALA A 203 -13.86 -5.36 -0.56
C ALA A 203 -13.76 -6.66 0.25
N PRO A 204 -14.59 -6.87 1.30
CA PRO A 204 -14.48 -8.04 2.18
C PRO A 204 -14.53 -9.37 1.42
N GLN A 205 -15.33 -9.46 0.37
CA GLN A 205 -15.54 -10.68 -0.43
C GLN A 205 -14.34 -11.01 -1.31
N ARG A 206 -13.42 -10.05 -1.54
CA ARG A 206 -12.20 -10.25 -2.32
C ARG A 206 -11.00 -10.61 -1.44
N LEU A 207 -11.09 -10.46 -0.12
CA LEU A 207 -9.97 -10.72 0.78
C LEU A 207 -9.76 -12.22 0.96
N LEU A 208 -8.57 -12.72 0.60
CA LEU A 208 -8.19 -14.12 0.84
C LEU A 208 -7.26 -14.25 2.05
N SER A 209 -6.24 -13.38 2.16
CA SER A 209 -5.29 -13.39 3.27
C SER A 209 -4.70 -11.99 3.51
N CYS A 210 -4.19 -11.76 4.72
CA CYS A 210 -3.42 -10.56 5.05
C CYS A 210 -2.38 -10.87 6.12
N GLU A 211 -1.11 -10.65 5.80
CA GLU A 211 0.03 -11.01 6.66
C GLU A 211 1.05 -9.88 6.73
N ILE A 212 1.75 -9.75 7.86
CA ILE A 212 2.87 -8.83 8.03
C ILE A 212 4.15 -9.64 8.16
N VAL A 213 5.11 -9.41 7.27
CA VAL A 213 6.39 -10.14 7.25
C VAL A 213 7.31 -9.60 8.34
N GLN A 214 7.55 -10.39 9.39
CA GLN A 214 8.40 -10.02 10.54
C GLN A 214 9.87 -10.49 10.40
N ASP A 215 10.27 -11.02 9.25
CA ASP A 215 11.66 -11.48 9.04
C ASP A 215 12.68 -10.33 9.22
N GLU A 216 13.74 -10.59 9.97
CA GLU A 216 14.82 -9.65 10.29
C GLU A 216 15.55 -9.12 9.05
N CYS A 217 15.54 -9.84 7.92
CA CYS A 217 16.13 -9.31 6.68
C CYS A 217 15.44 -8.01 6.22
N PHE A 218 14.17 -7.79 6.59
CA PHE A 218 13.45 -6.55 6.33
C PHE A 218 13.76 -5.41 7.33
N ALA A 219 14.58 -5.65 8.36
CA ALA A 219 15.08 -4.60 9.28
C ALA A 219 16.03 -3.58 8.61
N CYS A 220 16.33 -3.76 7.32
CA CYS A 220 16.94 -2.72 6.48
C CYS A 220 16.00 -1.51 6.22
N SER A 221 14.70 -1.66 6.52
CA SER A 221 13.72 -0.58 6.71
C SER A 221 13.22 -0.56 8.17
N ASP A 222 12.77 0.59 8.64
CA ASP A 222 11.97 0.70 9.86
C ASP A 222 10.53 0.20 9.67
N HIS A 223 10.10 -0.06 8.44
CA HIS A 223 8.83 -0.72 8.13
C HIS A 223 8.99 -2.22 7.83
N ARG A 224 7.91 -2.97 8.02
CA ARG A 224 7.73 -4.37 7.67
C ARG A 224 6.77 -4.49 6.49
N PRO A 225 7.03 -5.37 5.51
CA PRO A 225 6.12 -5.60 4.40
C PRO A 225 4.76 -6.11 4.88
N LEU A 226 3.68 -5.59 4.29
CA LEU A 226 2.33 -6.12 4.39
C LEU A 226 2.01 -6.86 3.09
N VAL A 227 1.63 -8.13 3.20
CA VAL A 227 1.25 -9.02 2.10
C VAL A 227 -0.26 -9.22 2.15
N VAL A 228 -0.92 -9.10 1.01
CA VAL A 228 -2.37 -9.29 0.90
C VAL A 228 -2.65 -10.11 -0.34
N ASP A 229 -3.31 -11.25 -0.17
CA ASP A 229 -3.81 -12.03 -1.30
C ASP A 229 -5.30 -11.69 -1.50
N ILE A 230 -5.68 -11.43 -2.75
CA ILE A 230 -7.06 -11.10 -3.13
C ILE A 230 -7.59 -11.99 -4.25
N ALA A 231 -8.89 -12.26 -4.23
CA ALA A 231 -9.60 -12.81 -5.39
C ALA A 231 -9.82 -11.72 -6.45
N LEU A 232 -9.70 -12.11 -7.72
CA LEU A 232 -9.92 -11.26 -8.89
C LEU A 232 -11.38 -11.21 -9.34
#